data_AF-A0A3L6FN87-F1
#
_entry.id   AF-A0A3L6FN87-F1
#
_cell.length_a   1.000
_cell.length_b   1.000
_cell.length_c   1.000
_cell.angle_alpha   90.00
_cell.angle_beta   90.00
_cell.angle_gamma   90.00
#
_symmetry.space_group_name_H-M   'P 1'
#
loop_
_entity.id
_entity.type
_entity.pdbx_description
1 polymer ?
#
loop_
_entity_poly.entity_id
_entity_poly.type
_entity_poly.pdbx_seq_one_letter_code
_entity_poly.pdbx_strand_id
1 'polypeptide(L)'
;MVTWTTTSSLPDNQPRAEPTGSPQLTVAPQPSCTNVPWDVGGLQGSNWNPRRGPSLPQSRCPPVPTRSAHARTPTYPLRLHKILLDPHRKVPAEELGGRKAKPTCSRAGGDSGMERERQAVARNRKVVLRGYIDRAPREEDMELVDGGAVELRVPEGGGGPAVLVKNLYLSCDPYMRGRMRDFRNSYIPPFKPGSPIEGFGVGRVVDSTHPGFSAGDVVSGMTGWEDYSLITKPEQLRKIQQSDIPLSYHLGLLGMPGFTAYVGFYEICSPKKGEFVFVSAASGAVGQIVGQLAKLHGCYVVGSAGTDQKVELLKEKFGFDAAFNYKEEPDLTAALKRHFPEGIDIYFENVGGPMLDAVLLNMRVHGRIAVCGMVSQHGVTAPAGIHNLFSLISKRIEMKGFIQSDYVHLFPQFVDDITRHYRDGKIVYVEDMSVGLESGPASFVGLFSGKNVGKQVVCVSRD
;
A
#
# COMPACT_ATOMS: atom_id res chain seq x y z
N MET A 1 -23.96 -36.76 14.58
CA MET A 1 -24.86 -37.78 15.15
C MET A 1 -24.62 -37.78 16.64
N VAL A 2 -25.69 -37.57 17.39
CA VAL A 2 -25.83 -37.42 18.85
C VAL A 2 -25.10 -38.59 19.55
N THR A 3 -24.31 -38.40 20.61
CA THR A 3 -24.81 -38.44 21.99
C THR A 3 -23.87 -37.78 23.01
N TRP A 4 -24.51 -36.96 23.84
CA TRP A 4 -24.09 -36.52 25.17
C TRP A 4 -24.47 -37.57 26.23
N THR A 5 -23.78 -37.56 27.37
CA THR A 5 -24.32 -37.53 28.76
C THR A 5 -23.14 -37.63 29.75
N THR A 6 -22.73 -36.59 30.50
CA THR A 6 -23.30 -36.01 31.75
C THR A 6 -23.34 -37.05 32.90
N THR A 7 -22.96 -36.84 34.16
CA THR A 7 -22.65 -35.65 35.00
C THR A 7 -22.30 -36.11 36.43
N SER A 8 -21.87 -35.15 37.28
CA SER A 8 -21.86 -35.08 38.77
C SER A 8 -20.50 -35.37 39.43
N SER A 9 -19.71 -34.41 39.94
CA SER A 9 -19.86 -33.33 40.98
C SER A 9 -19.42 -33.80 42.39
N LEU A 10 -18.16 -33.51 42.80
CA LEU A 10 -17.71 -32.47 43.80
C LEU A 10 -17.76 -32.94 45.28
N PRO A 11 -17.06 -32.34 46.30
CA PRO A 11 -15.97 -31.34 46.34
C PRO A 11 -14.83 -31.61 47.38
N ASP A 12 -13.91 -30.63 47.51
CA ASP A 12 -13.04 -30.21 48.64
C ASP A 12 -11.89 -31.11 49.16
N ASN A 13 -10.62 -30.64 49.10
CA ASN A 13 -9.99 -29.74 50.09
C ASN A 13 -8.48 -29.52 49.79
N GLN A 14 -7.96 -28.30 49.98
CA GLN A 14 -6.55 -27.87 49.85
C GLN A 14 -5.63 -28.42 50.99
N PRO A 15 -4.26 -28.28 51.03
CA PRO A 15 -3.40 -27.27 50.37
C PRO A 15 -2.01 -27.73 49.82
N ARG A 16 -1.29 -26.74 49.27
CA ARG A 16 0.04 -26.70 48.62
C ARG A 16 1.18 -27.53 49.23
N ALA A 17 1.98 -28.14 48.35
CA ALA A 17 3.44 -28.26 48.47
C ALA A 17 4.08 -28.06 47.09
N GLU A 18 5.10 -27.20 47.01
CA GLU A 18 5.90 -26.87 45.83
C GLU A 18 7.01 -27.93 45.55
N PRO A 19 7.71 -27.88 44.40
CA PRO A 19 7.87 -29.03 43.52
C PRO A 19 9.20 -29.78 43.70
N THR A 20 9.17 -31.09 43.48
CA THR A 20 10.37 -31.91 43.31
C THR A 20 10.34 -32.63 41.97
N GLY A 21 11.46 -32.58 41.24
CA GLY A 21 11.83 -33.60 40.26
C GLY A 21 11.50 -33.30 38.81
N SER A 22 12.39 -32.58 38.13
CA SER A 22 12.54 -32.59 36.67
C SER A 22 12.96 -34.00 36.21
N PRO A 23 12.33 -34.60 35.18
CA PRO A 23 12.83 -35.85 34.61
C PRO A 23 14.00 -35.56 33.64
N GLN A 24 15.12 -36.22 33.91
CA GLN A 24 16.33 -36.24 33.09
C GLN A 24 16.05 -36.87 31.73
N LEU A 25 16.32 -36.12 30.66
CA LEU A 25 16.47 -36.64 29.30
C LEU A 25 17.96 -36.91 29.06
N THR A 26 18.25 -38.17 28.76
CA THR A 26 19.55 -38.74 28.45
C THR A 26 20.16 -38.13 27.20
N VAL A 27 21.38 -37.57 27.34
CA VAL A 27 22.21 -37.04 26.26
C VAL A 27 23.10 -38.16 25.73
N ALA A 28 23.00 -38.45 24.44
CA ALA A 28 23.94 -39.34 23.73
C ALA A 28 25.29 -38.64 23.47
N PRO A 29 26.43 -39.34 23.52
CA PRO A 29 27.75 -38.71 23.50
C PRO A 29 28.17 -38.25 22.10
N GLN A 30 28.78 -37.07 22.05
CA GLN A 30 29.43 -36.51 20.86
C GLN A 30 30.74 -37.25 20.54
N PRO A 31 31.11 -37.42 19.26
CA PRO A 31 32.44 -37.88 18.89
C PRO A 31 33.45 -36.72 18.98
N SER A 32 34.54 -37.00 19.69
CA SER A 32 35.70 -36.14 19.87
C SER A 32 36.45 -35.89 18.55
N CYS A 33 36.62 -34.62 18.18
CA CYS A 33 37.58 -34.20 17.17
C CYS A 33 39.00 -34.22 17.77
N THR A 34 39.86 -35.07 17.23
CA THR A 34 41.30 -35.06 17.48
C THR A 34 42.00 -34.05 16.57
N ASN A 35 42.99 -33.38 17.14
CA ASN A 35 43.89 -32.43 16.50
C ASN A 35 44.60 -33.06 15.28
N VAL A 36 44.57 -32.35 14.15
CA VAL A 36 45.50 -32.55 13.03
C VAL A 36 46.20 -31.20 12.76
N PRO A 37 47.53 -31.14 12.58
CA PRO A 37 48.28 -29.89 12.52
C PRO A 37 48.17 -29.19 11.15
N TRP A 38 48.36 -27.88 11.20
CA TRP A 38 48.49 -26.98 10.07
C TRP A 38 49.72 -27.31 9.23
N ASP A 39 49.52 -27.65 7.96
CA ASP A 39 50.59 -27.83 6.99
C ASP A 39 50.86 -26.51 6.26
N VAL A 40 52.07 -25.99 6.47
CA VAL A 40 52.59 -24.75 5.90
C VAL A 40 53.44 -25.12 4.70
N GLY A 41 52.81 -25.24 3.53
CA GLY A 41 53.51 -25.48 2.26
C GLY A 41 54.09 -24.17 1.71
N GLY A 42 55.38 -23.96 1.92
CA GLY A 42 56.14 -22.88 1.30
C GLY A 42 56.40 -23.10 -0.19
N LEU A 43 56.29 -22.04 -0.97
CA LEU A 43 57.02 -21.87 -2.23
C LEU A 43 57.68 -20.49 -2.21
N GLN A 44 58.99 -20.52 -2.00
CA GLN A 44 59.88 -19.39 -2.22
C GLN A 44 60.12 -19.19 -3.72
N GLY A 45 60.11 -17.92 -4.13
CA GLY A 45 61.16 -17.36 -4.99
C GLY A 45 60.93 -17.34 -6.50
N SER A 46 60.55 -16.17 -7.03
CA SER A 46 61.42 -15.46 -7.98
C SER A 46 60.93 -14.03 -8.22
N ASN A 47 61.83 -13.09 -7.90
CA ASN A 47 61.78 -11.66 -8.22
C ASN A 47 61.76 -11.43 -9.73
N TRP A 48 60.94 -10.50 -10.22
CA TRP A 48 61.25 -9.71 -11.42
C TRP A 48 60.82 -8.24 -11.25
N ASN A 49 61.81 -7.36 -11.41
CA ASN A 49 61.76 -5.90 -11.25
C ASN A 49 61.46 -5.25 -12.63
N PRO A 50 60.75 -4.09 -12.72
CA PRO A 50 60.32 -3.52 -13.99
C PRO A 50 61.34 -2.49 -14.50
N ARG A 51 61.65 -2.51 -15.81
CA ARG A 51 62.18 -1.34 -16.56
C ARG A 51 62.27 -1.59 -18.07
N ARG A 52 61.89 -0.55 -18.82
CA ARG A 52 62.11 -0.23 -20.26
C ARG A 52 60.95 -0.56 -21.23
N GLY A 53 60.35 0.51 -21.76
CA GLY A 53 59.59 0.52 -23.03
C GLY A 53 60.51 0.37 -24.25
N PRO A 54 59.96 0.49 -25.49
CA PRO A 54 59.73 1.83 -26.04
C PRO A 54 58.52 2.01 -26.99
N SER A 55 58.12 3.29 -27.10
CA SER A 55 57.60 4.07 -28.26
C SER A 55 56.46 3.58 -29.19
N LEU A 56 55.48 4.49 -29.33
CA LEU A 56 54.35 4.66 -30.27
C LEU A 56 54.66 4.41 -31.78
N PRO A 57 53.59 4.29 -32.59
CA PRO A 57 53.27 5.42 -33.48
C PRO A 57 51.79 5.85 -33.51
N GLN A 58 51.61 7.12 -33.87
CA GLN A 58 50.38 7.87 -34.02
C GLN A 58 49.55 7.44 -35.26
N SER A 59 48.22 7.48 -35.17
CA SER A 59 47.31 7.72 -36.31
C SER A 59 45.96 8.27 -35.80
N ARG A 60 45.75 9.58 -35.94
CA ARG A 60 44.86 10.25 -36.92
C ARG A 60 43.35 10.01 -36.70
N CYS A 61 42.70 11.04 -36.14
CA CYS A 61 41.26 11.30 -36.27
C CYS A 61 40.90 11.74 -37.70
N PRO A 62 39.69 11.41 -38.18
CA PRO A 62 38.99 12.18 -39.19
C PRO A 62 37.66 12.79 -38.66
N PRO A 63 37.05 13.74 -39.41
CA PRO A 63 36.47 14.95 -38.83
C PRO A 63 34.94 14.93 -38.63
N VAL A 64 34.49 15.91 -37.84
CA VAL A 64 33.11 16.39 -37.67
C VAL A 64 32.56 16.93 -38.99
N PRO A 65 31.32 16.60 -39.38
CA PRO A 65 30.56 17.40 -40.33
C PRO A 65 29.58 18.33 -39.60
N THR A 66 29.78 19.63 -39.79
CA THR A 66 28.76 20.66 -39.62
C THR A 66 27.86 20.67 -40.87
N ARG A 67 26.54 20.62 -40.69
CA ARG A 67 25.60 21.42 -41.50
C ARG A 67 24.19 21.44 -40.92
N SER A 68 23.69 22.67 -40.83
CA SER A 68 22.31 23.07 -40.69
C SER A 68 21.42 22.53 -41.82
N ALA A 69 20.23 22.06 -41.47
CA ALA A 69 19.08 22.11 -42.38
C ALA A 69 17.80 22.28 -41.56
N HIS A 70 17.11 23.40 -41.80
CA HIS A 70 15.72 23.60 -41.44
C HIS A 70 14.86 22.49 -42.03
N ALA A 71 14.05 21.84 -41.20
CA ALA A 71 12.91 21.06 -41.65
C ALA A 71 11.71 21.38 -40.75
N ARG A 72 10.65 21.81 -41.42
CA ARG A 72 9.38 22.31 -40.89
C ARG A 72 8.65 21.19 -40.15
N THR A 73 8.20 21.47 -38.95
CA THR A 73 7.18 20.68 -38.24
C THR A 73 5.82 20.83 -38.93
N PRO A 74 5.11 19.76 -39.30
CA PRO A 74 3.70 19.84 -39.61
C PRO A 74 2.90 19.83 -38.31
N THR A 75 2.27 20.96 -38.01
CA THR A 75 1.26 21.10 -36.96
C THR A 75 -0.01 20.35 -37.36
N TYR A 76 -0.36 19.30 -36.61
CA TYR A 76 -1.72 18.76 -36.59
C TYR A 76 -2.41 19.21 -35.28
N PRO A 77 -3.55 19.91 -35.35
CA PRO A 77 -4.26 20.32 -34.14
C PRO A 77 -5.10 19.15 -33.63
N LEU A 78 -4.65 18.51 -32.53
CA LEU A 78 -5.51 17.66 -31.73
C LEU A 78 -6.47 18.55 -30.93
N ARG A 79 -7.74 18.57 -31.36
CA ARG A 79 -8.85 19.11 -30.57
C ARG A 79 -9.04 18.27 -29.32
N LEU A 80 -8.48 18.71 -28.20
CA LEU A 80 -8.97 18.31 -26.88
C LEU A 80 -10.19 19.16 -26.54
N HIS A 81 -11.35 18.52 -26.40
CA HIS A 81 -12.51 19.11 -25.75
C HIS A 81 -12.16 19.40 -24.28
N LYS A 82 -11.83 20.66 -23.98
CA LYS A 82 -11.87 21.20 -22.62
C LYS A 82 -13.33 21.31 -22.19
N ILE A 83 -13.81 20.38 -21.38
CA ILE A 83 -14.95 20.63 -20.49
C ILE A 83 -14.33 21.19 -19.21
N LEU A 84 -14.17 22.52 -19.17
CA LEU A 84 -13.91 23.28 -17.95
C LEU A 84 -15.26 23.53 -17.30
N LEU A 85 -15.50 22.90 -16.14
CA LEU A 85 -16.56 23.30 -15.23
C LEU A 85 -16.03 24.45 -14.37
N ASP A 86 -16.48 25.66 -14.70
CA ASP A 86 -16.27 26.88 -13.92
C ASP A 86 -17.25 26.91 -12.73
N PRO A 87 -16.80 26.95 -11.46
CA PRO A 87 -17.67 26.98 -10.30
C PRO A 87 -18.28 28.36 -9.97
N HIS A 88 -18.03 29.40 -10.78
CA HIS A 88 -18.52 30.75 -10.49
C HIS A 88 -19.33 31.36 -11.63
N ARG A 89 -20.47 30.73 -11.96
CA ARG A 89 -21.52 31.40 -12.75
C ARG A 89 -22.80 31.59 -11.94
N LYS A 90 -22.99 32.82 -11.44
CA LYS A 90 -24.24 33.31 -10.86
C LYS A 90 -25.33 33.33 -11.95
N VAL A 91 -26.47 32.71 -11.67
CA VAL A 91 -27.68 32.78 -12.50
C VAL A 91 -28.56 33.92 -11.95
N PRO A 92 -29.10 34.84 -12.78
CA PRO A 92 -29.99 35.89 -12.31
C PRO A 92 -31.41 35.36 -12.03
N ALA A 93 -32.05 35.98 -11.04
CA ALA A 93 -33.45 35.77 -10.69
C ALA A 93 -34.36 36.47 -11.70
N GLU A 94 -35.35 35.77 -12.23
CA GLU A 94 -36.51 36.36 -12.92
C GLU A 94 -37.81 35.88 -12.29
N GLU A 95 -38.70 36.86 -12.16
CA GLU A 95 -40.04 36.84 -11.60
C GLU A 95 -40.98 35.97 -12.42
N LEU A 96 -41.81 35.15 -11.77
CA LEU A 96 -43.12 34.77 -12.29
C LEU A 96 -44.12 34.69 -11.14
N GLY A 97 -45.13 35.55 -11.22
CA GLY A 97 -46.10 35.81 -10.18
C GLY A 97 -47.21 34.75 -10.02
N GLY A 98 -47.80 34.79 -8.83
CA GLY A 98 -49.25 34.79 -8.63
C GLY A 98 -50.00 33.47 -8.78
N ARG A 99 -50.42 32.90 -7.64
CA ARG A 99 -51.84 32.78 -7.27
C ARG A 99 -51.99 32.37 -5.80
N LYS A 100 -52.72 33.20 -5.05
CA LYS A 100 -53.13 32.97 -3.65
C LYS A 100 -54.26 31.93 -3.60
N ALA A 101 -54.14 30.94 -2.73
CA ALA A 101 -55.27 30.17 -2.21
C ALA A 101 -55.26 30.25 -0.67
N LYS A 102 -56.44 30.54 -0.11
CA LYS A 102 -56.69 30.83 1.32
C LYS A 102 -56.49 29.59 2.21
N PRO A 103 -56.14 29.75 3.50
CA PRO A 103 -56.14 28.66 4.46
C PRO A 103 -57.53 28.49 5.08
N THR A 104 -58.05 27.27 5.11
CA THR A 104 -59.18 26.89 5.96
C THR A 104 -58.65 26.24 7.23
N CYS A 105 -58.99 26.86 8.37
CA CYS A 105 -58.74 26.37 9.71
C CYS A 105 -59.84 25.37 10.09
N SER A 106 -59.44 24.18 10.58
CA SER A 106 -60.32 23.33 11.39
C SER A 106 -59.50 22.68 12.50
N ARG A 107 -59.78 23.09 13.74
CA ARG A 107 -59.34 22.45 14.98
C ARG A 107 -60.20 21.21 15.26
N ALA A 108 -59.55 20.09 15.53
CA ALA A 108 -59.96 19.00 16.44
C ALA A 108 -58.71 18.12 16.55
N GLY A 109 -58.06 17.97 17.70
CA GLY A 109 -58.52 17.21 18.86
C GLY A 109 -57.31 16.36 19.25
N GLY A 110 -56.94 16.36 20.53
CA GLY A 110 -55.68 15.79 20.99
C GLY A 110 -55.55 14.30 20.71
N ASP A 111 -54.33 13.90 20.36
CA ASP A 111 -53.82 12.58 20.69
C ASP A 111 -52.34 12.74 21.07
N SER A 112 -52.05 12.58 22.36
CA SER A 112 -50.70 12.42 22.88
C SER A 112 -50.22 11.02 22.50
N GLY A 113 -49.98 10.82 21.22
CA GLY A 113 -49.31 9.66 20.67
C GLY A 113 -47.82 9.93 20.69
N MET A 114 -47.11 9.20 21.55
CA MET A 114 -45.67 9.03 21.52
C MET A 114 -45.27 8.68 20.07
N GLU A 115 -44.82 9.66 19.29
CA GLU A 115 -44.15 9.42 18.02
C GLU A 115 -42.92 8.58 18.37
N ARG A 116 -43.04 7.26 18.22
CA ARG A 116 -41.86 6.41 18.05
C ARG A 116 -41.10 7.05 16.90
N GLU A 117 -40.00 7.73 17.20
CA GLU A 117 -39.03 8.13 16.19
C GLU A 117 -38.84 6.93 15.27
N ARG A 118 -39.31 7.05 14.03
CA ARG A 118 -39.06 6.01 13.04
C ARG A 118 -37.55 5.91 12.94
N GLN A 119 -36.99 4.84 13.50
CA GLN A 119 -35.56 4.57 13.39
C GLN A 119 -35.20 4.66 11.91
N ALA A 120 -34.29 5.57 11.58
CA ALA A 120 -33.85 5.73 10.22
C ALA A 120 -33.16 4.43 9.79
N VAL A 121 -33.64 3.82 8.72
CA VAL A 121 -33.11 2.58 8.16
C VAL A 121 -32.58 2.88 6.76
N ALA A 122 -31.42 2.34 6.43
CA ALA A 122 -30.82 2.43 5.09
C ALA A 122 -30.58 1.04 4.51
N ARG A 123 -30.47 0.95 3.18
CA ARG A 123 -29.98 -0.26 2.51
C ARG A 123 -28.46 -0.35 2.66
N ASN A 124 -27.92 -1.55 2.84
CA ASN A 124 -26.49 -1.78 3.02
C ASN A 124 -25.96 -2.84 2.04
N ARG A 125 -25.47 -2.43 0.88
CA ARG A 125 -24.80 -3.33 -0.08
C ARG A 125 -23.44 -3.74 0.48
N LYS A 126 -22.98 -4.94 0.15
CA LYS A 126 -21.71 -5.50 0.67
C LYS A 126 -20.96 -6.25 -0.41
N VAL A 127 -19.64 -6.19 -0.41
CA VAL A 127 -18.77 -7.09 -1.18
C VAL A 127 -18.23 -8.14 -0.24
N VAL A 128 -18.58 -9.40 -0.48
CA VAL A 128 -18.18 -10.54 0.36
C VAL A 128 -17.16 -11.41 -0.35
N LEU A 129 -16.28 -12.05 0.42
CA LEU A 129 -15.41 -13.12 -0.09
C LEU A 129 -16.21 -14.42 -0.19
N ARG A 130 -16.26 -15.08 -1.35
CA ARG A 130 -16.98 -16.36 -1.50
C ARG A 130 -16.32 -17.51 -0.76
N GLY A 131 -14.99 -17.59 -0.84
CA GLY A 131 -14.20 -18.69 -0.31
C GLY A 131 -12.71 -18.35 -0.31
N TYR A 132 -11.92 -19.19 0.37
CA TYR A 132 -10.47 -19.01 0.39
C TYR A 132 -9.84 -19.38 -0.96
N ILE A 133 -8.75 -18.71 -1.31
CA ILE A 133 -8.00 -18.92 -2.56
C ILE A 133 -6.48 -18.96 -2.33
N ASP A 134 -5.80 -19.90 -3.00
CA ASP A 134 -4.34 -20.01 -3.03
C ASP A 134 -3.70 -19.45 -4.31
N ARG A 135 -4.52 -19.18 -5.34
CA ARG A 135 -4.13 -18.55 -6.60
C ARG A 135 -4.26 -17.02 -6.54
N ALA A 136 -3.88 -16.35 -7.63
CA ALA A 136 -4.19 -14.94 -7.85
C ALA A 136 -5.72 -14.71 -7.82
N PRO A 137 -6.18 -13.57 -7.30
CA PRO A 137 -7.60 -13.25 -7.19
C PRO A 137 -8.24 -13.03 -8.57
N ARG A 138 -9.49 -13.40 -8.68
CA ARG A 138 -10.40 -13.14 -9.80
C ARG A 138 -11.66 -12.46 -9.26
N GLU A 139 -12.39 -11.81 -10.15
CA GLU A 139 -13.61 -11.09 -9.76
C GLU A 139 -14.65 -12.06 -9.18
N GLU A 140 -14.74 -13.28 -9.72
CA GLU A 140 -15.65 -14.35 -9.27
C GLU A 140 -15.42 -14.82 -7.82
N ASP A 141 -14.24 -14.53 -7.23
CA ASP A 141 -13.94 -14.87 -5.84
C ASP A 141 -14.68 -13.96 -4.85
N MET A 142 -15.24 -12.85 -5.35
CA MET A 142 -15.94 -11.84 -4.58
C MET A 142 -17.35 -11.65 -5.14
N GLU A 143 -18.28 -11.26 -4.29
CA GLU A 143 -19.67 -11.09 -4.69
C GLU A 143 -20.25 -9.81 -4.07
N LEU A 144 -20.91 -9.00 -4.91
CA LEU A 144 -21.77 -7.92 -4.43
C LEU A 144 -23.11 -8.51 -4.01
N VAL A 145 -23.48 -8.35 -2.74
CA VAL A 145 -24.74 -8.81 -2.17
C VAL A 145 -25.54 -7.64 -1.61
N ASP A 146 -26.87 -7.80 -1.58
CA ASP A 146 -27.74 -6.94 -0.79
C ASP A 146 -27.67 -7.38 0.67
N GLY A 147 -27.00 -6.60 1.52
CA GLY A 147 -26.89 -6.86 2.95
C GLY A 147 -28.16 -6.48 3.73
N GLY A 148 -29.22 -6.06 3.05
CA GLY A 148 -30.50 -5.72 3.64
C GLY A 148 -30.54 -4.34 4.29
N ALA A 149 -31.51 -4.17 5.17
CA ALA A 149 -31.72 -2.96 5.95
C ALA A 149 -30.75 -2.89 7.15
N VAL A 150 -30.15 -1.72 7.37
CA VAL A 150 -29.35 -1.39 8.56
C VAL A 150 -30.01 -0.22 9.29
N GLU A 151 -30.15 -0.34 10.61
CA GLU A 151 -30.55 0.79 11.46
C GLU A 151 -29.39 1.80 11.53
N LEU A 152 -29.70 3.09 11.35
CA LEU A 152 -28.72 4.17 11.39
C LEU A 152 -28.40 4.61 12.82
N ARG A 153 -28.17 3.63 13.70
CA ARG A 153 -27.77 3.82 15.10
C ARG A 153 -26.90 2.65 15.56
N VAL A 154 -26.07 2.90 16.55
CA VAL A 154 -25.31 1.86 17.24
C VAL A 154 -26.28 0.99 18.04
N PRO A 155 -26.23 -0.35 17.93
CA PRO A 155 -27.10 -1.24 18.70
C PRO A 155 -26.95 -1.04 20.21
N GLU A 156 -28.09 -0.92 20.92
CA GLU A 156 -28.14 -0.87 22.37
C GLU A 156 -27.69 -2.22 22.98
N GLY A 157 -26.93 -2.19 24.07
CA GLY A 157 -26.46 -3.41 24.76
C GLY A 157 -25.26 -4.11 24.12
N GLY A 158 -24.56 -3.47 23.18
CA GLY A 158 -23.30 -3.97 22.63
C GLY A 158 -22.22 -4.16 23.70
N GLY A 159 -21.29 -5.10 23.45
CA GLY A 159 -20.21 -5.47 24.38
C GLY A 159 -19.10 -4.41 24.59
N GLY A 160 -19.34 -3.15 24.23
CA GLY A 160 -18.40 -2.04 24.36
C GLY A 160 -18.76 -0.83 23.48
N PRO A 161 -17.98 0.26 23.55
CA PRO A 161 -18.14 1.42 22.68
C PRO A 161 -18.02 1.04 21.20
N ALA A 162 -18.86 1.66 20.36
CA ALA A 162 -18.87 1.41 18.93
C ALA A 162 -19.20 2.69 18.15
N VAL A 163 -18.88 2.66 16.85
CA VAL A 163 -19.11 3.75 15.91
C VAL A 163 -19.76 3.16 14.66
N LEU A 164 -20.93 3.66 14.29
CA LEU A 164 -21.55 3.36 13.00
C LEU A 164 -21.04 4.37 11.97
N VAL A 165 -20.45 3.89 10.89
CA VAL A 165 -19.91 4.74 9.82
C VAL A 165 -20.62 4.48 8.49
N LYS A 166 -20.87 5.53 7.72
CA LYS A 166 -21.19 5.47 6.29
C LYS A 166 -19.88 5.53 5.52
N ASN A 167 -19.57 4.50 4.75
CA ASN A 167 -18.32 4.43 4.00
C ASN A 167 -18.40 5.32 2.75
N LEU A 168 -17.42 6.21 2.59
CA LEU A 168 -17.34 7.15 1.47
C LEU A 168 -16.35 6.63 0.41
N TYR A 169 -15.16 6.23 0.87
CA TYR A 169 -14.09 5.74 0.02
C TYR A 169 -13.49 4.46 0.60
N LEU A 170 -13.13 3.52 -0.26
CA LEU A 170 -12.45 2.28 0.09
C LEU A 170 -11.13 2.16 -0.67
N SER A 171 -10.13 1.60 0.00
CA SER A 171 -8.81 1.34 -0.55
C SER A 171 -8.72 -0.06 -1.14
N CYS A 172 -8.14 -0.20 -2.32
CA CYS A 172 -7.64 -1.50 -2.79
C CYS A 172 -6.13 -1.56 -2.54
N ASP A 173 -5.69 -2.48 -1.69
CA ASP A 173 -4.28 -2.66 -1.33
C ASP A 173 -3.78 -4.09 -1.59
N PRO A 174 -2.56 -4.29 -2.11
CA PRO A 174 -2.05 -5.62 -2.44
C PRO A 174 -2.04 -6.62 -1.27
N TYR A 175 -1.86 -6.16 -0.03
CA TYR A 175 -1.83 -7.03 1.16
C TYR A 175 -3.14 -7.80 1.36
N MET A 176 -4.28 -7.25 0.87
CA MET A 176 -5.59 -7.87 1.01
C MET A 176 -5.64 -9.27 0.36
N ARG A 177 -4.83 -9.54 -0.68
CA ARG A 177 -4.74 -10.89 -1.28
C ARG A 177 -4.21 -11.94 -0.29
N GLY A 178 -3.33 -11.55 0.63
CA GLY A 178 -2.83 -12.45 1.67
C GLY A 178 -3.95 -12.88 2.61
N ARG A 179 -4.93 -12.00 2.84
CA ARG A 179 -6.11 -12.27 3.68
C ARG A 179 -7.16 -13.15 3.02
N MET A 180 -7.08 -13.40 1.72
CA MET A 180 -8.00 -14.31 1.02
C MET A 180 -7.60 -15.79 1.15
N ARG A 181 -6.53 -16.11 1.89
CA ARG A 181 -6.08 -17.49 2.18
C ARG A 181 -6.55 -17.95 3.54
N ASP A 182 -6.76 -19.25 3.75
CA ASP A 182 -6.90 -19.80 5.10
C ASP A 182 -5.54 -19.94 5.78
N PHE A 183 -4.91 -18.80 6.08
CA PHE A 183 -3.60 -18.74 6.69
C PHE A 183 -3.61 -17.80 7.90
N ARG A 184 -3.43 -18.36 9.08
CA ARG A 184 -3.61 -17.66 10.36
C ARG A 184 -2.33 -17.15 10.99
N ASN A 185 -1.17 -17.66 10.57
CA ASN A 185 0.14 -17.20 11.05
C ASN A 185 0.63 -15.96 10.27
N SER A 186 -0.20 -14.92 10.26
CA SER A 186 0.02 -13.66 9.54
C SER A 186 -0.13 -12.48 10.51
N TYR A 187 0.51 -11.36 10.21
CA TYR A 187 0.38 -10.11 10.99
C TYR A 187 -1.04 -9.54 10.97
N ILE A 188 -1.87 -9.98 10.01
CA ILE A 188 -3.29 -9.66 9.94
C ILE A 188 -4.11 -10.94 9.67
N PRO A 189 -5.21 -11.19 10.41
CA PRO A 189 -6.05 -12.35 10.21
C PRO A 189 -6.64 -12.43 8.79
N PRO A 190 -6.94 -13.64 8.30
CA PRO A 190 -7.61 -13.81 7.02
C PRO A 190 -9.03 -13.25 7.07
N PHE A 191 -9.59 -12.95 5.90
CA PHE A 191 -11.00 -12.66 5.74
C PHE A 191 -11.83 -13.89 6.11
N LYS A 192 -13.07 -13.65 6.53
CA LYS A 192 -14.03 -14.72 6.75
C LYS A 192 -14.89 -14.88 5.50
N PRO A 193 -14.90 -16.05 4.83
CA PRO A 193 -15.82 -16.32 3.74
C PRO A 193 -17.28 -16.05 4.12
N GLY A 194 -18.05 -15.50 3.19
CA GLY A 194 -19.42 -15.04 3.37
C GLY A 194 -19.57 -13.75 4.18
N SER A 195 -18.48 -13.18 4.70
CA SER A 195 -18.50 -11.88 5.39
C SER A 195 -17.96 -10.77 4.48
N PRO A 196 -18.28 -9.49 4.77
CA PRO A 196 -17.72 -8.37 4.01
C PRO A 196 -16.20 -8.41 4.01
N ILE A 197 -15.61 -8.07 2.87
CA ILE A 197 -14.17 -7.81 2.77
C ILE A 197 -13.85 -6.62 3.68
N GLU A 198 -12.72 -6.65 4.36
CA GLU A 198 -12.26 -5.55 5.21
C GLU A 198 -11.03 -4.88 4.61
N GLY A 199 -10.98 -3.56 4.67
CA GLY A 199 -9.84 -2.79 4.18
C GLY A 199 -9.82 -1.40 4.79
N PHE A 200 -8.81 -0.61 4.43
CA PHE A 200 -8.78 0.79 4.82
C PHE A 200 -9.88 1.57 4.08
N GLY A 201 -10.59 2.41 4.82
CA GLY A 201 -11.66 3.26 4.30
C GLY A 201 -11.67 4.64 4.95
N VAL A 202 -12.35 5.56 4.28
CA VAL A 202 -12.75 6.86 4.81
C VAL A 202 -14.26 6.86 4.90
N GLY A 203 -14.79 7.20 6.07
CA GLY A 203 -16.22 7.19 6.34
C GLY A 203 -16.66 8.40 7.14
N ARG A 204 -17.97 8.64 7.15
CA ARG A 204 -18.62 9.62 8.02
C ARG A 204 -19.31 8.89 9.17
N VAL A 205 -19.07 9.34 10.39
CA VAL A 205 -19.77 8.84 11.57
C VAL A 205 -21.25 9.19 11.45
N VAL A 206 -22.09 8.18 11.53
CA VAL A 206 -23.56 8.30 11.54
C VAL A 206 -24.05 8.35 12.99
N ASP A 207 -23.54 7.45 13.83
CA ASP A 207 -23.88 7.38 15.25
C ASP A 207 -22.69 6.81 16.04
N SER A 208 -22.60 7.12 17.33
CA SER A 208 -21.52 6.63 18.18
C SER A 208 -21.90 6.54 19.66
N THR A 209 -21.43 5.47 20.30
CA THR A 209 -21.40 5.33 21.77
C THR A 209 -20.01 5.58 22.35
N HIS A 210 -19.01 5.91 21.52
CA HIS A 210 -17.66 6.19 21.94
C HIS A 210 -17.44 7.71 22.10
N PRO A 211 -16.98 8.21 23.27
CA PRO A 211 -16.94 9.66 23.56
C PRO A 211 -15.99 10.46 22.65
N GLY A 212 -15.02 9.80 22.01
CA GLY A 212 -14.10 10.43 21.06
C GLY A 212 -14.69 10.73 19.68
N PHE A 213 -15.89 10.22 19.36
CA PHE A 213 -16.52 10.36 18.04
C PHE A 213 -17.95 10.88 18.17
N SER A 214 -18.37 11.68 17.19
CA SER A 214 -19.72 12.26 17.12
C SER A 214 -20.25 12.18 15.71
N ALA A 215 -21.58 12.12 15.57
CA ALA A 215 -22.23 12.14 14.26
C ALA A 215 -21.73 13.32 13.42
N GLY A 216 -21.43 13.05 12.15
CA GLY A 216 -20.87 14.03 11.21
C GLY A 216 -19.33 14.04 11.13
N ASP A 217 -18.62 13.53 12.14
CA ASP A 217 -17.16 13.37 12.09
C ASP A 217 -16.74 12.55 10.88
N VAL A 218 -15.62 12.92 10.26
CA VAL A 218 -15.01 12.12 9.19
C VAL A 218 -13.85 11.33 9.79
N VAL A 219 -13.78 10.04 9.49
CA VAL A 219 -12.79 9.11 10.05
C VAL A 219 -12.11 8.29 8.96
N SER A 220 -10.85 7.94 9.19
CA SER A 220 -10.11 6.92 8.43
C SER A 220 -9.76 5.74 9.30
N GLY A 221 -9.84 4.53 8.78
CA GLY A 221 -9.41 3.32 9.50
C GLY A 221 -9.83 2.04 8.78
N MET A 222 -9.71 0.90 9.46
CA MET A 222 -10.23 -0.37 8.94
C MET A 222 -11.77 -0.34 8.95
N THR A 223 -12.38 -0.71 7.84
CA THR A 223 -13.85 -0.77 7.68
C THR A 223 -14.23 -1.92 6.74
N GLY A 224 -15.53 -2.21 6.64
CA GLY A 224 -16.06 -3.18 5.69
C GLY A 224 -16.21 -2.59 4.29
N TRP A 225 -16.10 -3.45 3.27
CA TRP A 225 -16.50 -3.15 1.90
C TRP A 225 -18.02 -3.24 1.77
N GLU A 226 -18.68 -2.24 2.34
CA GLU A 226 -20.13 -2.12 2.43
C GLU A 226 -20.52 -0.64 2.53
N ASP A 227 -21.80 -0.31 2.36
CA ASP A 227 -22.25 1.09 2.44
C ASP A 227 -22.15 1.64 3.89
N TYR A 228 -22.46 0.81 4.89
CA TYR A 228 -22.38 1.15 6.31
C TYR A 228 -21.71 0.05 7.13
N SER A 229 -20.78 0.43 8.01
CA SER A 229 -20.05 -0.49 8.89
C SER A 229 -20.21 -0.13 10.36
N LEU A 230 -20.47 -1.14 11.19
CA LEU A 230 -20.40 -1.01 12.64
C LEU A 230 -18.99 -1.35 13.11
N ILE A 231 -18.26 -0.34 13.58
CA ILE A 231 -16.88 -0.49 14.07
C ILE A 231 -16.92 -0.70 15.59
N THR A 232 -16.55 -1.90 16.02
CA THR A 232 -16.53 -2.32 17.43
C THR A 232 -15.18 -2.14 18.13
N LYS A 233 -14.18 -1.65 17.40
CA LYS A 233 -12.84 -1.28 17.91
C LYS A 233 -12.51 0.16 17.50
N PRO A 234 -13.23 1.16 18.04
CA PRO A 234 -13.15 2.53 17.58
C PRO A 234 -11.77 3.17 17.78
N GLU A 235 -10.90 2.60 18.61
CA GLU A 235 -9.52 3.04 18.85
C GLU A 235 -8.64 2.91 17.60
N GLN A 236 -9.06 2.08 16.63
CA GLN A 236 -8.38 1.94 15.34
C GLN A 236 -8.76 3.03 14.33
N LEU A 237 -9.77 3.84 14.64
CA LEU A 237 -10.20 4.95 13.80
C LEU A 237 -9.41 6.21 14.14
N ARG A 238 -9.05 6.96 13.10
CA ARG A 238 -8.48 8.29 13.23
C ARG A 238 -9.46 9.31 12.71
N LYS A 239 -9.77 10.32 13.52
CA LYS A 239 -10.55 11.49 13.08
C LYS A 239 -9.75 12.31 12.09
N ILE A 240 -10.36 12.61 10.95
CA ILE A 240 -9.81 13.49 9.92
C ILE A 240 -10.26 14.91 10.25
N GLN A 241 -9.29 15.79 10.48
CA GLN A 241 -9.56 17.21 10.59
C GLN A 241 -9.91 17.77 9.21
N GLN A 242 -10.94 18.62 9.14
CA GLN A 242 -11.31 19.27 7.89
C GLN A 242 -10.13 20.11 7.38
N SER A 243 -9.81 19.92 6.10
CA SER A 243 -8.71 20.63 5.44
C SER A 243 -9.02 20.81 3.96
N ASP A 244 -8.12 21.51 3.27
CA ASP A 244 -8.07 21.67 1.82
C ASP A 244 -7.69 20.38 1.07
N ILE A 245 -7.27 19.33 1.78
CA ILE A 245 -6.83 18.06 1.18
C ILE A 245 -8.04 17.15 0.93
N PRO A 246 -8.19 16.57 -0.29
CA PRO A 246 -9.27 15.65 -0.60
C PRO A 246 -9.36 14.48 0.38
N LEU A 247 -10.57 14.12 0.81
CA LEU A 247 -10.78 13.03 1.77
C LEU A 247 -10.19 11.69 1.31
N SER A 248 -10.24 11.38 0.01
CA SER A 248 -9.67 10.16 -0.57
C SER A 248 -8.17 10.01 -0.30
N TYR A 249 -7.43 11.12 -0.16
CA TYR A 249 -5.98 11.10 0.04
C TYR A 249 -5.59 10.48 1.39
N HIS A 250 -6.53 10.39 2.35
CA HIS A 250 -6.33 9.68 3.61
C HIS A 250 -6.29 8.16 3.47
N LEU A 251 -6.57 7.60 2.28
CA LEU A 251 -6.34 6.18 1.92
C LEU A 251 -4.97 5.93 1.27
N GLY A 252 -4.24 7.01 1.00
CA GLY A 252 -3.09 7.03 0.12
C GLY A 252 -1.99 7.91 0.70
N LEU A 253 -1.87 9.13 0.17
CA LEU A 253 -0.88 10.14 0.54
C LEU A 253 -0.74 10.35 2.05
N LEU A 254 -1.87 10.55 2.75
CA LEU A 254 -1.94 10.77 4.21
C LEU A 254 -2.43 9.53 4.98
N GLY A 255 -2.44 8.39 4.29
CA GLY A 255 -2.91 7.11 4.80
C GLY A 255 -1.79 6.09 4.97
N MET A 256 -2.18 4.84 5.12
CA MET A 256 -1.25 3.71 5.30
C MET A 256 -0.17 3.62 4.18
N PRO A 257 -0.48 3.79 2.87
CA PRO A 257 0.57 3.71 1.84
C PRO A 257 1.61 4.83 1.91
N GLY A 258 1.19 6.07 2.16
CA GLY A 258 2.13 7.19 2.34
C GLY A 258 2.99 7.00 3.57
N PHE A 259 2.42 6.50 4.66
CA PHE A 259 3.20 6.23 5.86
C PHE A 259 4.17 5.06 5.68
N THR A 260 3.77 4.03 4.91
CA THR A 260 4.66 2.94 4.50
C THR A 260 5.84 3.45 3.69
N ALA A 261 5.61 4.38 2.76
CA ALA A 261 6.67 5.03 1.98
C ALA A 261 7.63 5.82 2.90
N TYR A 262 7.08 6.61 3.81
CA TYR A 262 7.85 7.44 4.74
C TYR A 262 8.76 6.60 5.65
N VAL A 263 8.20 5.60 6.33
CA VAL A 263 8.95 4.69 7.21
C VAL A 263 9.96 3.87 6.41
N GLY A 264 9.53 3.24 5.33
CA GLY A 264 10.42 2.41 4.51
C GLY A 264 11.60 3.20 3.96
N PHE A 265 11.38 4.44 3.54
CA PHE A 265 12.44 5.27 3.00
C PHE A 265 13.35 5.80 4.12
N TYR A 266 12.82 6.48 5.14
CA TYR A 266 13.68 7.14 6.14
C TYR A 266 14.25 6.18 7.19
N GLU A 267 13.44 5.29 7.75
CA GLU A 267 13.86 4.40 8.84
C GLU A 267 14.59 3.16 8.33
N ILE A 268 14.10 2.55 7.25
CA ILE A 268 14.64 1.28 6.76
C ILE A 268 15.81 1.51 5.80
N CYS A 269 15.68 2.42 4.82
CA CYS A 269 16.77 2.68 3.88
C CYS A 269 17.85 3.61 4.45
N SER A 270 17.57 4.38 5.50
CA SER A 270 18.53 5.34 6.11
C SER A 270 19.30 6.16 5.06
N PRO A 271 18.58 6.97 4.25
CA PRO A 271 19.09 7.49 2.99
C PRO A 271 20.09 8.62 3.20
N LYS A 272 21.07 8.70 2.30
CA LYS A 272 22.04 9.80 2.24
C LYS A 272 21.90 10.56 0.94
N LYS A 273 22.13 11.87 1.00
CA LYS A 273 22.16 12.73 -0.17
C LYS A 273 23.21 12.21 -1.17
N GLY A 274 22.85 12.19 -2.45
CA GLY A 274 23.69 11.71 -3.54
C GLY A 274 23.65 10.19 -3.79
N GLU A 275 22.91 9.42 -2.99
CA GLU A 275 22.77 7.98 -3.23
C GLU A 275 21.87 7.65 -4.43
N PHE A 276 22.11 6.48 -5.01
CA PHE A 276 21.36 5.94 -6.14
C PHE A 276 20.21 5.03 -5.67
N VAL A 277 18.98 5.46 -5.90
CA VAL A 277 17.75 4.81 -5.42
C VAL A 277 16.99 4.18 -6.58
N PHE A 278 16.71 2.88 -6.46
CA PHE A 278 15.79 2.17 -7.35
C PHE A 278 14.47 1.87 -6.63
N VAL A 279 13.35 2.07 -7.31
CA VAL A 279 12.00 1.76 -6.79
C VAL A 279 11.29 0.84 -7.77
N SER A 280 10.87 -0.35 -7.31
CA SER A 280 9.99 -1.22 -8.09
C SER A 280 8.52 -0.86 -7.87
N ALA A 281 7.65 -1.13 -8.86
CA ALA A 281 6.26 -0.66 -8.89
C ALA A 281 6.14 0.85 -8.59
N ALA A 282 7.04 1.64 -9.19
CA ALA A 282 7.29 3.02 -8.80
C ALA A 282 6.10 3.96 -9.05
N SER A 283 5.20 3.64 -9.98
CA SER A 283 3.98 4.42 -10.24
C SER A 283 2.80 4.05 -9.34
N GLY A 284 2.97 3.08 -8.43
CA GLY A 284 1.94 2.65 -7.48
C GLY A 284 1.78 3.63 -6.31
N ALA A 285 0.92 3.26 -5.37
CA ALA A 285 0.59 4.09 -4.20
C ALA A 285 1.81 4.45 -3.32
N VAL A 286 2.63 3.45 -3.00
CA VAL A 286 3.83 3.61 -2.16
C VAL A 286 4.99 4.18 -2.99
N GLY A 287 5.27 3.55 -4.14
CA GLY A 287 6.42 3.89 -4.98
C GLY A 287 6.45 5.34 -5.45
N GLN A 288 5.28 5.93 -5.77
CA GLN A 288 5.23 7.32 -6.26
C GLN A 288 5.65 8.31 -5.16
N ILE A 289 5.41 7.96 -3.89
CA ILE A 289 5.77 8.79 -2.74
C ILE A 289 7.25 8.57 -2.40
N VAL A 290 7.72 7.30 -2.36
CA VAL A 290 9.13 6.98 -2.12
C VAL A 290 10.05 7.71 -3.08
N GLY A 291 9.73 7.69 -4.37
CA GLY A 291 10.56 8.37 -5.37
C GLY A 291 10.65 9.88 -5.14
N GLN A 292 9.53 10.52 -4.83
CA GLN A 292 9.50 11.96 -4.54
C GLN A 292 10.24 12.30 -3.24
N LEU A 293 10.10 11.48 -2.19
CA LEU A 293 10.88 11.64 -0.95
C LEU A 293 12.38 11.51 -1.22
N ALA A 294 12.78 10.53 -2.04
CA ALA A 294 14.18 10.36 -2.44
C ALA A 294 14.70 11.54 -3.28
N LYS A 295 13.88 12.08 -4.21
CA LYS A 295 14.23 13.30 -4.95
C LYS A 295 14.40 14.51 -4.03
N LEU A 296 13.49 14.71 -3.08
CA LEU A 296 13.57 15.78 -2.08
C LEU A 296 14.78 15.62 -1.16
N HIS A 297 15.19 14.39 -0.88
CA HIS A 297 16.40 14.08 -0.11
C HIS A 297 17.71 14.28 -0.90
N GLY A 298 17.61 14.59 -2.19
CA GLY A 298 18.76 14.82 -3.07
C GLY A 298 19.42 13.53 -3.57
N CYS A 299 18.65 12.46 -3.74
CA CYS A 299 19.10 11.22 -4.38
C CYS A 299 18.89 11.27 -5.90
N TYR A 300 19.61 10.40 -6.61
CA TYR A 300 19.28 10.02 -7.99
C TYR A 300 18.31 8.84 -7.96
N VAL A 301 17.18 8.95 -8.65
CA VAL A 301 16.04 8.05 -8.49
C VAL A 301 15.60 7.47 -9.83
N VAL A 302 15.52 6.15 -9.90
CA VAL A 302 15.01 5.41 -11.06
C VAL A 302 13.86 4.52 -10.64
N GLY A 303 12.80 4.49 -11.47
CA GLY A 303 11.60 3.69 -11.22
C GLY A 303 11.35 2.65 -12.31
N SER A 304 10.84 1.48 -11.94
CA SER A 304 10.25 0.55 -12.91
C SER A 304 8.72 0.56 -12.83
N ALA A 305 8.08 0.49 -13.99
CA ALA A 305 6.63 0.37 -14.13
C ALA A 305 6.26 -0.56 -15.29
N GLY A 306 4.99 -0.96 -15.38
CA GLY A 306 4.54 -2.00 -16.32
C GLY A 306 3.90 -1.52 -17.62
N THR A 307 3.95 -0.21 -17.91
CA THR A 307 3.48 0.41 -19.16
C THR A 307 4.25 1.71 -19.44
N ASP A 308 4.33 2.13 -20.69
CA ASP A 308 5.01 3.38 -21.09
C ASP A 308 4.31 4.63 -20.54
N GLN A 309 2.98 4.62 -20.47
CA GLN A 309 2.21 5.68 -19.81
C GLN A 309 2.66 5.90 -18.36
N LYS A 310 2.94 4.82 -17.63
CA LYS A 310 3.42 4.91 -16.24
C LYS A 310 4.88 5.35 -16.16
N VAL A 311 5.69 5.01 -17.15
CA VAL A 311 7.09 5.48 -17.27
C VAL A 311 7.11 7.00 -17.52
N GLU A 312 6.27 7.50 -18.42
CA GLU A 312 6.12 8.92 -18.66
C GLU A 312 5.64 9.65 -17.40
N LEU A 313 4.64 9.09 -16.70
CA LEU A 313 4.15 9.64 -15.43
C LEU A 313 5.27 9.78 -14.38
N LEU A 314 6.14 8.77 -14.27
CA LEU A 314 7.28 8.79 -13.35
C LEU A 314 8.24 9.94 -13.62
N LYS A 315 8.57 10.16 -14.89
CA LYS A 315 9.51 11.21 -15.29
C LYS A 315 8.88 12.60 -15.22
N GLU A 316 7.74 12.77 -15.87
CA GLU A 316 7.15 14.10 -16.11
C GLU A 316 6.39 14.63 -14.90
N LYS A 317 5.71 13.76 -14.14
CA LYS A 317 4.88 14.18 -13.00
C LYS A 317 5.56 13.99 -11.65
N PHE A 318 6.22 12.85 -11.45
CA PHE A 318 6.85 12.52 -10.17
C PHE A 318 8.33 12.92 -10.07
N GLY A 319 8.93 13.40 -11.17
CA GLY A 319 10.30 13.93 -11.18
C GLY A 319 11.41 12.90 -11.00
N PHE A 320 11.15 11.63 -11.34
CA PHE A 320 12.20 10.61 -11.37
C PHE A 320 13.24 10.96 -12.45
N ASP A 321 14.53 10.71 -12.17
CA ASP A 321 15.61 10.99 -13.12
C ASP A 321 15.55 10.08 -14.34
N ALA A 322 15.14 8.83 -14.13
CA ALA A 322 14.84 7.89 -15.21
C ALA A 322 13.73 6.91 -14.79
N ALA A 323 13.11 6.27 -15.78
CA ALA A 323 12.22 5.16 -15.56
C ALA A 323 12.20 4.24 -16.78
N PHE A 324 11.82 2.98 -16.58
CA PHE A 324 11.73 2.00 -17.66
C PHE A 324 10.52 1.07 -17.49
N ASN A 325 10.03 0.57 -18.62
CA ASN A 325 8.94 -0.39 -18.67
C ASN A 325 9.51 -1.81 -18.55
N TYR A 326 9.38 -2.43 -17.38
CA TYR A 326 10.03 -3.72 -17.11
C TYR A 326 9.49 -4.87 -17.99
N LYS A 327 8.32 -4.71 -18.61
CA LYS A 327 7.73 -5.74 -19.48
C LYS A 327 8.36 -5.79 -20.87
N GLU A 328 8.97 -4.69 -21.30
CA GLU A 328 9.63 -4.56 -22.61
C GLU A 328 11.14 -4.87 -22.52
N GLU A 329 11.65 -5.14 -21.32
CA GLU A 329 13.06 -5.42 -21.09
C GLU A 329 13.35 -6.93 -21.20
N PRO A 330 14.16 -7.38 -22.18
CA PRO A 330 14.53 -8.79 -22.29
C PRO A 330 15.52 -9.22 -21.20
N ASP A 331 16.25 -8.27 -20.60
CA ASP A 331 17.22 -8.51 -19.53
C ASP A 331 17.15 -7.37 -18.51
N LEU A 332 16.55 -7.66 -17.35
CA LEU A 332 16.43 -6.72 -16.24
C LEU A 332 17.79 -6.33 -15.64
N THR A 333 18.78 -7.23 -15.64
CA THR A 333 20.11 -6.95 -15.12
C THR A 333 20.81 -5.90 -15.98
N ALA A 334 20.73 -6.07 -17.31
CA ALA A 334 21.25 -5.09 -18.26
C ALA A 334 20.49 -3.76 -18.18
N ALA A 335 19.15 -3.81 -18.07
CA ALA A 335 18.33 -2.60 -17.92
C ALA A 335 18.74 -1.76 -16.71
N LEU A 336 18.89 -2.40 -15.54
CA LEU A 336 19.37 -1.74 -14.33
C LEU A 336 20.77 -1.16 -14.53
N LYS A 337 21.69 -1.88 -15.15
CA LYS A 337 23.05 -1.39 -15.40
C LYS A 337 23.09 -0.15 -16.32
N ARG A 338 22.17 -0.05 -17.30
CA ARG A 338 22.06 1.15 -18.17
C ARG A 338 21.68 2.40 -17.37
N HIS A 339 20.80 2.26 -16.38
CA HIS A 339 20.35 3.38 -15.54
C HIS A 339 21.23 3.63 -14.31
N PHE A 340 21.99 2.61 -13.88
CA PHE A 340 22.89 2.62 -12.73
C PHE A 340 24.27 2.07 -13.11
N PRO A 341 25.06 2.82 -13.91
CA PRO A 341 26.40 2.37 -14.31
C PRO A 341 27.31 2.12 -13.10
N GLU A 342 27.11 2.88 -12.01
CA GLU A 342 27.83 2.76 -10.73
C GLU A 342 27.15 1.87 -9.69
N GLY A 343 26.01 1.26 -10.05
CA GLY A 343 25.19 0.40 -9.18
C GLY A 343 24.18 1.15 -8.31
N ILE A 344 23.45 0.39 -7.49
CA ILE A 344 22.30 0.84 -6.70
C ILE A 344 22.67 0.87 -5.20
N ASP A 345 22.48 2.01 -4.54
CA ASP A 345 22.69 2.16 -3.09
C ASP A 345 21.47 1.72 -2.29
N ILE A 346 20.28 2.04 -2.77
CA ILE A 346 19.01 1.75 -2.11
C ILE A 346 18.05 1.12 -3.10
N TYR A 347 17.45 -0.01 -2.73
CA TYR A 347 16.32 -0.59 -3.42
C TYR A 347 15.09 -0.58 -2.52
N PHE A 348 14.05 0.14 -2.94
CA PHE A 348 12.74 0.03 -2.32
C PHE A 348 11.94 -1.07 -3.03
N GLU A 349 11.81 -2.20 -2.36
CA GLU A 349 11.29 -3.46 -2.91
C GLU A 349 9.79 -3.60 -2.67
N ASN A 350 9.00 -3.55 -3.75
CA ASN A 350 7.54 -3.74 -3.76
C ASN A 350 7.08 -4.99 -4.54
N VAL A 351 7.96 -5.64 -5.31
CA VAL A 351 7.65 -6.63 -6.35
C VAL A 351 8.24 -8.00 -6.09
N GLY A 352 9.53 -8.11 -5.74
CA GLY A 352 10.23 -9.38 -5.60
C GLY A 352 10.56 -10.06 -6.94
N GLY A 353 10.78 -11.38 -6.88
CA GLY A 353 10.93 -12.22 -8.07
C GLY A 353 12.16 -11.86 -8.93
N PRO A 354 12.07 -11.99 -10.28
CA PRO A 354 13.19 -11.72 -11.17
C PRO A 354 13.79 -10.31 -11.06
N MET A 355 12.98 -9.31 -10.68
CA MET A 355 13.47 -7.95 -10.44
C MET A 355 14.44 -7.92 -9.25
N LEU A 356 14.08 -8.56 -8.13
CA LEU A 356 14.97 -8.65 -6.96
C LEU A 356 16.28 -9.35 -7.31
N ASP A 357 16.21 -10.46 -8.05
CA ASP A 357 17.39 -11.22 -8.48
C ASP A 357 18.33 -10.37 -9.34
N ALA A 358 17.78 -9.56 -10.25
CA ALA A 358 18.55 -8.63 -11.08
C ALA A 358 19.13 -7.46 -10.26
N VAL A 359 18.38 -6.94 -9.27
CA VAL A 359 18.85 -5.86 -8.39
C VAL A 359 20.01 -6.31 -7.53
N LEU A 360 19.98 -7.50 -6.94
CA LEU A 360 21.07 -8.03 -6.10
C LEU A 360 22.43 -7.98 -6.83
N LEU A 361 22.44 -8.28 -8.13
CA LEU A 361 23.63 -8.19 -8.99
C LEU A 361 24.08 -6.74 -9.27
N ASN A 362 23.17 -5.77 -9.22
CA ASN A 362 23.43 -4.35 -9.47
C ASN A 362 23.59 -3.49 -8.20
N MET A 363 23.37 -4.04 -7.00
CA MET A 363 23.59 -3.32 -5.74
C MET A 363 25.06 -2.91 -5.58
N ARG A 364 25.28 -1.79 -4.89
CA ARG A 364 26.59 -1.31 -4.42
C ARG A 364 26.95 -1.97 -3.09
N VAL A 365 28.22 -1.83 -2.73
CA VAL A 365 28.72 -2.25 -1.42
C VAL A 365 28.03 -1.42 -0.32
N HIS A 366 27.56 -2.08 0.74
CA HIS A 366 26.73 -1.51 1.81
C HIS A 366 25.37 -0.98 1.35
N GLY A 367 24.87 -1.48 0.22
CA GLY A 367 23.54 -1.17 -0.26
C GLY A 367 22.45 -1.65 0.71
N ARG A 368 21.26 -1.02 0.66
CA ARG A 368 20.11 -1.41 1.48
C ARG A 368 18.90 -1.76 0.62
N ILE A 369 18.16 -2.77 1.04
CA ILE A 369 16.92 -3.21 0.41
C ILE A 369 15.82 -3.16 1.48
N ALA A 370 14.91 -2.20 1.36
CA ALA A 370 13.69 -2.15 2.17
C ALA A 370 12.62 -3.03 1.52
N VAL A 371 12.38 -4.20 2.10
CA VAL A 371 11.40 -5.17 1.61
C VAL A 371 10.02 -4.77 2.10
N CYS A 372 9.38 -3.87 1.34
CA CYS A 372 8.02 -3.38 1.60
C CYS A 372 6.96 -4.39 1.15
N GLY A 373 7.21 -5.08 0.03
CA GLY A 373 6.29 -6.05 -0.52
C GLY A 373 6.93 -6.89 -1.61
N MET A 374 6.32 -8.03 -1.92
CA MET A 374 6.72 -8.86 -3.04
C MET A 374 5.50 -9.18 -3.88
N VAL A 375 4.93 -8.15 -4.51
CA VAL A 375 3.65 -8.28 -5.20
C VAL A 375 3.72 -9.37 -6.28
N SER A 376 4.81 -9.60 -7.01
CA SER A 376 4.85 -10.65 -8.05
C SER A 376 4.64 -12.08 -7.53
N GLN A 377 4.77 -12.32 -6.23
CA GLN A 377 4.64 -13.65 -5.59
C GLN A 377 3.18 -13.99 -5.28
N HIS A 378 2.30 -13.87 -6.28
CA HIS A 378 0.85 -13.97 -6.12
C HIS A 378 0.31 -15.39 -5.90
N GLY A 379 1.07 -16.44 -6.17
CA GLY A 379 0.66 -17.84 -6.00
C GLY A 379 1.60 -18.58 -5.05
N VAL A 380 1.03 -19.35 -4.11
CA VAL A 380 1.84 -20.15 -3.16
C VAL A 380 2.35 -21.44 -3.81
N THR A 381 1.77 -21.83 -4.94
CA THR A 381 1.98 -23.15 -5.55
C THR A 381 3.31 -23.29 -6.29
N ALA A 382 3.99 -22.19 -6.63
CA ALA A 382 5.31 -22.20 -7.27
C ALA A 382 6.00 -20.82 -7.16
N PRO A 383 6.50 -20.43 -5.97
CA PRO A 383 7.19 -19.15 -5.82
C PRO A 383 8.47 -19.14 -6.67
N ALA A 384 8.74 -18.01 -7.34
CA ALA A 384 10.00 -17.84 -8.05
C ALA A 384 11.14 -17.71 -7.04
N GLY A 385 12.12 -18.62 -7.12
CA GLY A 385 13.31 -18.59 -6.27
C GLY A 385 14.16 -17.34 -6.50
N ILE A 386 14.85 -16.89 -5.46
CA ILE A 386 15.85 -15.83 -5.51
C ILE A 386 17.23 -16.49 -5.46
N HIS A 387 18.01 -16.38 -6.53
CA HIS A 387 19.22 -17.14 -6.76
C HIS A 387 20.50 -16.34 -6.43
N ASN A 388 20.41 -15.00 -6.38
CA ASN A 388 21.58 -14.13 -6.23
C ASN A 388 21.86 -13.68 -4.78
N LEU A 389 21.33 -14.37 -3.78
CA LEU A 389 21.48 -14.02 -2.35
C LEU A 389 22.94 -13.99 -1.87
N PHE A 390 23.86 -14.69 -2.53
CA PHE A 390 25.30 -14.59 -2.23
C PHE A 390 25.83 -13.14 -2.35
N SER A 391 25.17 -12.30 -3.14
CA SER A 391 25.46 -10.87 -3.24
C SER A 391 25.34 -10.14 -1.89
N LEU A 392 24.49 -10.62 -0.98
CA LEU A 392 24.35 -10.04 0.36
C LEU A 392 25.67 -10.09 1.13
N ILE A 393 26.42 -11.19 0.98
CA ILE A 393 27.73 -11.37 1.62
C ILE A 393 28.77 -10.52 0.89
N SER A 394 28.92 -10.72 -0.42
CA SER A 394 30.00 -10.10 -1.19
C SER A 394 29.89 -8.58 -1.22
N LYS A 395 28.69 -8.01 -1.08
CA LYS A 395 28.45 -6.56 -1.07
C LYS A 395 28.00 -6.03 0.30
N ARG A 396 27.89 -6.88 1.33
CA ARG A 396 27.45 -6.48 2.69
C ARG A 396 26.13 -5.71 2.66
N ILE A 397 25.17 -6.23 1.90
CA ILE A 397 23.86 -5.61 1.71
C ILE A 397 23.00 -5.89 2.94
N GLU A 398 22.30 -4.86 3.44
CA GLU A 398 21.21 -5.05 4.38
C GLU A 398 19.91 -5.25 3.61
N MET A 399 19.22 -6.37 3.83
CA MET A 399 17.90 -6.63 3.26
C MET A 399 16.91 -6.87 4.40
N LYS A 400 15.98 -5.93 4.58
CA LYS A 400 15.14 -5.85 5.78
C LYS A 400 13.67 -5.65 5.43
N GLY A 401 12.82 -6.57 5.90
CA GLY A 401 11.37 -6.39 5.88
C GLY A 401 10.90 -5.49 7.01
N PHE A 402 9.75 -4.85 6.83
CA PHE A 402 9.14 -4.00 7.84
C PHE A 402 7.61 -4.00 7.70
N ILE A 403 6.91 -3.72 8.81
CA ILE A 403 5.48 -3.45 8.81
C ILE A 403 5.28 -2.07 9.42
N GLN A 404 4.60 -1.17 8.70
CA GLN A 404 4.46 0.23 9.11
C GLN A 404 3.85 0.41 10.51
N SER A 405 3.00 -0.53 10.94
CA SER A 405 2.32 -0.45 12.24
C SER A 405 3.29 -0.44 13.42
N ASP A 406 4.49 -1.03 13.26
CA ASP A 406 5.52 -1.06 14.29
C ASP A 406 6.12 0.35 14.53
N TYR A 407 5.87 1.28 13.60
CA TYR A 407 6.41 2.64 13.60
C TYR A 407 5.34 3.70 13.87
N VAL A 408 4.12 3.34 14.29
CA VAL A 408 2.97 4.27 14.43
C VAL A 408 3.26 5.53 15.27
N HIS A 409 4.26 5.49 16.16
CA HIS A 409 4.75 6.64 16.90
C HIS A 409 5.28 7.78 16.00
N LEU A 410 5.70 7.49 14.77
CA LEU A 410 6.13 8.47 13.76
C LEU A 410 4.97 9.03 12.92
N PHE A 411 3.75 8.50 13.06
CA PHE A 411 2.62 8.90 12.21
C PHE A 411 2.30 10.41 12.29
N PRO A 412 2.34 11.08 13.46
CA PRO A 412 2.13 12.53 13.53
C PRO A 412 3.15 13.31 12.70
N GLN A 413 4.44 12.99 12.84
CA GLN A 413 5.51 13.61 12.06
C GLN A 413 5.33 13.39 10.56
N PHE A 414 4.99 12.16 10.15
CA PHE A 414 4.68 11.83 8.76
C PHE A 414 3.57 12.72 8.18
N VAL A 415 2.45 12.87 8.92
CA VAL A 415 1.32 13.69 8.44
C VAL A 415 1.76 15.13 8.27
N ASP A 416 2.49 15.70 9.23
CA ASP A 416 2.96 17.09 9.17
C ASP A 416 3.90 17.33 7.99
N ASP A 417 4.89 16.45 7.80
CA ASP A 417 5.88 16.57 6.75
C ASP A 417 5.25 16.42 5.35
N ILE A 418 4.43 15.40 5.14
CA ILE A 418 3.78 15.17 3.85
C ILE A 418 2.74 16.25 3.54
N THR A 419 1.98 16.71 4.53
CA THR A 419 1.04 17.82 4.35
C THR A 419 1.76 19.09 3.92
N ARG A 420 2.89 19.42 4.55
CA ARG A 420 3.72 20.56 4.17
C ARG A 420 4.27 20.42 2.74
N HIS A 421 4.84 19.26 2.40
CA HIS A 421 5.38 19.03 1.05
C HIS A 421 4.29 19.07 -0.03
N TYR A 422 3.10 18.54 0.26
CA TYR A 422 1.97 18.60 -0.67
C TYR A 422 1.50 20.05 -0.89
N ARG A 423 1.29 20.82 0.18
CA ARG A 423 0.86 22.22 0.10
C ARG A 423 1.89 23.13 -0.58
N ASP A 424 3.18 22.86 -0.38
CA ASP A 424 4.28 23.54 -1.08
C ASP A 424 4.38 23.17 -2.57
N GLY A 425 3.58 22.22 -3.07
CA GLY A 425 3.68 21.70 -4.42
C GLY A 425 4.93 20.85 -4.68
N LYS A 426 5.63 20.42 -3.62
CA LYS A 426 6.84 19.59 -3.68
C LYS A 426 6.54 18.10 -3.86
N ILE A 427 5.34 17.67 -3.44
CA ILE A 427 4.82 16.33 -3.69
C ILE A 427 3.51 16.46 -4.45
N VAL A 428 3.37 15.68 -5.52
CA VAL A 428 2.13 15.48 -6.25
C VAL A 428 1.64 14.04 -6.05
N TYR A 429 0.34 13.83 -6.18
CA TYR A 429 -0.29 12.53 -5.94
C TYR A 429 -1.26 12.16 -7.06
N VAL A 430 -1.29 10.88 -7.41
CA VAL A 430 -2.19 10.33 -8.42
C VAL A 430 -2.98 9.17 -7.83
N GLU A 431 -4.30 9.31 -7.89
CA GLU A 431 -5.28 8.27 -7.61
C GLU A 431 -5.88 7.75 -8.92
N ASP A 432 -6.17 6.45 -8.94
CA ASP A 432 -7.03 5.80 -9.92
C ASP A 432 -8.36 5.50 -9.21
N MET A 433 -9.39 6.25 -9.55
CA MET A 433 -10.65 6.23 -8.81
C MET A 433 -11.76 5.55 -9.62
N SER A 434 -12.23 4.42 -9.09
CA SER A 434 -13.44 3.76 -9.54
C SER A 434 -14.65 4.26 -8.78
N VAL A 435 -15.84 4.25 -9.40
CA VAL A 435 -17.08 4.73 -8.79
C VAL A 435 -18.03 3.56 -8.57
N GLY A 436 -18.65 3.52 -7.39
CA GLY A 436 -19.61 2.50 -6.99
C GLY A 436 -18.94 1.29 -6.33
N LEU A 437 -19.58 0.77 -5.28
CA LEU A 437 -19.10 -0.40 -4.53
C LEU A 437 -18.99 -1.65 -5.44
N GLU A 438 -19.86 -1.74 -6.45
CA GLU A 438 -19.86 -2.77 -7.49
C GLU A 438 -18.56 -2.84 -8.30
N SER A 439 -17.81 -1.75 -8.39
CA SER A 439 -16.52 -1.69 -9.08
C SER A 439 -15.36 -2.24 -8.24
N GLY A 440 -15.59 -2.50 -6.94
CA GLY A 440 -14.57 -2.93 -5.98
C GLY A 440 -13.82 -4.20 -6.40
N PRO A 441 -14.51 -5.32 -6.69
CA PRO A 441 -13.86 -6.56 -7.13
C PRO A 441 -12.93 -6.38 -8.33
N ALA A 442 -13.41 -5.73 -9.40
CA ALA A 442 -12.63 -5.47 -10.61
C ALA A 442 -11.43 -4.56 -10.33
N SER A 443 -11.62 -3.52 -9.50
CA SER A 443 -10.55 -2.60 -9.10
C SER A 443 -9.45 -3.31 -8.30
N PHE A 444 -9.83 -4.20 -7.37
CA PHE A 444 -8.89 -4.98 -6.59
C PHE A 444 -8.11 -5.99 -7.46
N VAL A 445 -8.79 -6.75 -8.32
CA VAL A 445 -8.15 -7.69 -9.26
C VAL A 445 -7.24 -6.97 -10.24
N GLY A 446 -7.62 -5.74 -10.65
CA GLY A 446 -6.83 -4.88 -11.52
C GLY A 446 -5.42 -4.57 -11.00
N LEU A 447 -5.22 -4.54 -9.68
CA LEU A 447 -3.90 -4.35 -9.06
C LEU A 447 -2.89 -5.41 -9.51
N PHE A 448 -3.34 -6.66 -9.61
CA PHE A 448 -2.51 -7.85 -9.88
C PHE A 448 -2.15 -7.99 -11.36
N SER A 449 -2.86 -7.27 -12.23
CA SER A 449 -2.52 -7.13 -13.65
C SER A 449 -1.85 -5.79 -13.96
N GLY A 450 -1.65 -4.94 -12.94
CA GLY A 450 -1.08 -3.61 -13.07
C GLY A 450 -1.92 -2.68 -13.93
N LYS A 451 -3.27 -2.81 -13.90
CA LYS A 451 -4.18 -1.92 -14.64
C LYS A 451 -4.23 -0.51 -14.05
N ASN A 452 -4.17 -0.40 -12.72
CA ASN A 452 -4.29 0.88 -12.02
C ASN A 452 -3.15 1.85 -12.36
N VAL A 453 -3.45 3.13 -12.56
CA VAL A 453 -2.47 4.21 -12.73
C VAL A 453 -2.47 5.10 -11.49
N GLY A 454 -1.56 4.81 -10.55
CA GLY A 454 -1.54 5.46 -9.24
C GLY A 454 -2.20 4.61 -8.14
N LYS A 455 -2.71 5.26 -7.09
CA LYS A 455 -3.38 4.58 -5.97
C LYS A 455 -4.81 4.22 -6.34
N GLN A 456 -5.15 2.94 -6.30
CA GLN A 456 -6.52 2.49 -6.54
C GLN A 456 -7.43 2.84 -5.35
N VAL A 457 -8.50 3.59 -5.64
CA VAL A 457 -9.55 3.98 -4.70
C VAL A 457 -10.92 3.64 -5.29
N VAL A 458 -11.86 3.25 -4.46
CA VAL A 458 -13.26 3.05 -4.81
C VAL A 458 -14.09 4.10 -4.09
N CYS A 459 -14.75 4.99 -4.84
CA CYS A 459 -15.73 5.94 -4.33
C CYS A 459 -17.07 5.23 -4.15
N VAL A 460 -17.42 4.91 -2.91
CA VAL A 460 -18.69 4.27 -2.54
C VAL A 460 -19.83 5.30 -2.49
N SER A 461 -19.57 6.44 -1.86
CA SER A 461 -20.50 7.56 -1.71
C SER A 461 -19.72 8.88 -1.61
N ARG A 462 -20.29 9.98 -2.12
CA ARG A 462 -19.59 11.28 -2.13
C ARG A 462 -19.79 12.08 -0.84
N ASP A 463 -20.77 11.72 -0.03
CA ASP A 463 -21.31 12.55 1.05
C ASP A 463 -21.68 11.77 2.32
#